data_AF-A0A1S2Q349-F1
#
_entry.id   AF-A0A1S2Q349-F1
#
_cell.length_a   1.000
_cell.length_b   1.000
_cell.length_c   1.000
_cell.angle_alpha   90.00
_cell.angle_beta   90.00
_cell.angle_gamma   90.00
#
_symmetry.space_group_name_H-M   'P 1'
#
loop_
_entity.id
_entity.type
_entity.pdbx_description
1 polymer ?
#
loop_
_entity_poly.entity_id
_entity_poly.type
_entity_poly.pdbx_seq_one_letter_code
_entity_poly.pdbx_strand_id
1 'polypeptide(L)'
;MPSTVRPEVVLLITKLDFSHPDIRTRPYHRDGRPFTRAERDLLVTFTPEEKAAAKAQMQLEAEWQRELDEMKDAFVDLLMKYFAKLPKGSVVDDAVAIMTDEDYAEFERLAEIVTAEDTLEYRALHEDN
;
A
#
# COMPACT_ATOMS: atom_id res chain seq x y z
N MET A 1 27.20 -16.60 6.56
CA MET A 1 26.46 -17.78 6.06
C MET A 1 25.39 -17.28 5.11
N PRO A 2 25.13 -17.95 3.96
CA PRO A 2 24.00 -17.56 3.13
C PRO A 2 22.70 -17.64 3.96
N SER A 3 21.80 -16.69 3.75
CA SER A 3 20.49 -16.69 4.43
C SER A 3 19.77 -18.00 4.10
N THR A 4 19.28 -18.69 5.12
CA THR A 4 18.45 -19.90 4.95
C THR A 4 17.02 -19.55 4.53
N VAL A 5 16.66 -18.26 4.54
CA VAL A 5 15.35 -17.75 4.14
C VAL A 5 15.30 -17.63 2.62
N ARG A 6 14.42 -18.41 1.98
CA ARG A 6 14.15 -18.33 0.54
C ARG A 6 13.20 -17.15 0.23
N PRO A 7 13.64 -16.12 -0.52
CA PRO A 7 12.81 -14.95 -0.81
C PRO A 7 11.51 -15.29 -1.55
N GLU A 8 11.54 -16.28 -2.45
CA GLU A 8 10.38 -16.74 -3.20
C GLU A 8 9.30 -17.35 -2.31
N VAL A 9 9.68 -18.01 -1.21
CA VAL A 9 8.74 -18.58 -0.24
C VAL A 9 8.15 -17.48 0.62
N VAL A 10 8.98 -16.52 1.06
CA VAL A 10 8.53 -15.34 1.80
C VAL A 10 7.49 -14.55 1.00
N LEU A 11 7.80 -14.23 -0.27
CA LEU A 11 6.89 -13.53 -1.18
C LEU A 11 5.58 -14.30 -1.39
N LEU A 12 5.66 -15.62 -1.46
CA LEU A 12 4.49 -16.45 -1.65
C LEU A 12 3.57 -16.45 -0.41
N ILE A 13 4.15 -16.44 0.79
CA ILE A 13 3.39 -16.29 2.05
C ILE A 13 2.74 -14.91 2.12
N THR A 14 3.41 -13.82 1.69
CA THR A 14 2.83 -12.47 1.70
C THR A 14 1.62 -12.35 0.78
N LYS A 15 1.60 -13.08 -0.34
CA LYS A 15 0.50 -13.07 -1.31
C LYS A 15 -0.67 -13.99 -0.97
N LEU A 16 -0.58 -14.78 0.09
CA LEU A 16 -1.63 -15.71 0.47
C LEU A 16 -2.89 -14.97 0.96
N ASP A 17 -4.04 -15.32 0.39
CA ASP A 17 -5.36 -14.86 0.85
C ASP A 17 -5.86 -15.73 2.00
N PHE A 18 -5.66 -15.25 3.23
CA PHE A 18 -6.14 -15.93 4.43
C PHE A 18 -7.67 -15.82 4.63
N SER A 19 -8.32 -14.91 3.91
CA SER A 19 -9.75 -14.62 4.04
C SER A 19 -10.59 -15.39 3.03
N HIS A 20 -9.96 -16.08 2.07
CA HIS A 20 -10.68 -16.84 1.06
C HIS A 20 -11.58 -17.91 1.69
N PRO A 21 -12.86 -18.05 1.28
CA PRO A 21 -13.78 -19.03 1.85
C PRO A 21 -13.25 -20.47 1.81
N ASP A 22 -12.53 -20.80 0.73
CA ASP A 22 -11.97 -22.12 0.48
C ASP A 22 -10.50 -22.27 0.94
N ILE A 23 -9.95 -21.36 1.74
CA ILE A 23 -8.54 -21.39 2.16
C ILE A 23 -8.13 -22.70 2.84
N ARG A 24 -9.09 -23.38 3.49
CA ARG A 24 -8.88 -24.67 4.17
C ARG A 24 -8.70 -25.84 3.21
N THR A 25 -9.16 -25.71 1.96
CA THR A 25 -9.06 -26.76 0.94
C THR A 25 -7.99 -26.43 -0.09
N ARG A 26 -7.77 -25.15 -0.40
CA ARG A 26 -6.75 -24.70 -1.34
C ARG A 26 -6.27 -23.28 -1.03
N PRO A 27 -4.96 -22.99 -1.14
CA PRO A 27 -4.46 -21.63 -1.05
C PRO A 27 -4.75 -20.81 -2.31
N TYR A 28 -5.09 -19.54 -2.10
CA TYR A 28 -5.38 -18.54 -3.13
C TYR A 28 -4.46 -17.33 -2.97
N HIS A 29 -4.14 -16.70 -4.08
CA HIS A 29 -3.48 -15.40 -4.11
C HIS A 29 -4.50 -14.33 -3.71
N ARG A 30 -4.04 -13.21 -3.15
CA ARG A 30 -4.89 -12.04 -2.81
C ARG A 30 -5.68 -11.50 -4.01
N ASP A 31 -5.23 -11.76 -5.25
CA ASP A 31 -5.94 -11.42 -6.48
C ASP A 31 -7.07 -12.42 -6.85
N GLY A 32 -7.32 -13.42 -5.99
CA GLY A 32 -8.34 -14.45 -6.17
C GLY A 32 -7.92 -15.61 -7.06
N ARG A 33 -6.72 -15.60 -7.66
CA ARG A 33 -6.24 -16.74 -8.45
C ARG A 33 -5.79 -17.86 -7.54
N PRO A 34 -6.09 -19.12 -7.88
CA PRO A 34 -5.64 -20.23 -7.08
C PRO A 34 -4.14 -20.49 -7.27
N PHE A 35 -3.45 -20.92 -6.23
CA PHE A 35 -2.02 -21.27 -6.33
C PHE A 35 -1.80 -22.43 -7.31
N THR A 36 -0.68 -22.37 -8.02
CA THR A 36 -0.12 -23.42 -8.88
C THR A 36 0.40 -24.59 -8.04
N ARG A 37 0.76 -25.71 -8.69
CA ARG A 37 1.33 -26.86 -7.99
C ARG A 37 2.69 -26.52 -7.36
N ALA A 38 3.57 -25.87 -8.11
CA ALA A 38 4.90 -25.48 -7.63
C ALA A 38 4.83 -24.56 -6.41
N GLU A 39 3.92 -23.58 -6.43
CA GLU A 39 3.68 -22.69 -5.29
C GLU A 39 3.19 -23.46 -4.06
N ARG A 40 2.25 -24.39 -4.22
CA ARG A 40 1.81 -25.23 -3.11
C ARG A 40 2.93 -26.09 -2.54
N ASP A 41 3.76 -26.68 -3.41
CA ASP A 41 4.90 -27.51 -2.98
C ASP A 41 5.91 -26.68 -2.15
N LEU A 42 6.11 -25.40 -2.51
CA LEU A 42 6.90 -24.46 -1.74
C LEU A 42 6.27 -24.13 -0.38
N LEU A 43 4.97 -23.85 -0.32
CA LEU A 43 4.25 -23.58 0.93
C LEU A 43 4.24 -24.77 1.89
N VAL A 44 4.29 -26.00 1.40
CA VAL A 44 4.34 -27.19 2.28
C VAL A 44 5.68 -27.29 3.03
N THR A 45 6.74 -26.66 2.51
CA THR A 45 8.11 -26.79 3.02
C THR A 45 8.67 -25.50 3.62
N PHE A 46 7.84 -24.49 3.89
CA PHE A 46 8.35 -23.24 4.46
C PHE A 46 8.90 -23.45 5.87
N THR A 47 9.93 -22.70 6.24
CA THR A 47 10.53 -22.75 7.57
C THR A 47 9.92 -21.72 8.53
N PRO A 48 10.04 -21.90 9.86
CA PRO A 48 9.62 -20.88 10.82
C PRO A 48 10.28 -19.51 10.59
N GLU A 49 11.53 -19.48 10.14
CA GLU A 49 12.27 -18.25 9.82
C GLU A 49 11.66 -17.56 8.60
N GLU A 50 11.28 -18.30 7.56
CA GLU A 50 10.59 -17.75 6.37
C GLU A 50 9.21 -17.20 6.73
N LYS A 51 8.48 -17.90 7.60
CA LYS A 51 7.20 -17.40 8.13
C LYS A 51 7.38 -16.11 8.95
N ALA A 52 8.42 -16.03 9.77
CA ALA A 52 8.72 -14.83 10.55
C ALA A 52 9.10 -13.65 9.65
N ALA A 53 9.93 -13.89 8.61
CA ALA A 53 10.28 -12.89 7.62
C ALA A 53 9.05 -12.39 6.85
N ALA A 54 8.16 -13.29 6.41
CA ALA A 54 6.93 -12.92 5.74
C ALA A 54 6.01 -12.09 6.64
N LYS A 55 5.89 -12.44 7.92
CA LYS A 55 5.11 -11.67 8.89
C LYS A 55 5.69 -10.26 9.09
N ALA A 56 7.00 -10.13 9.22
CA ALA A 56 7.66 -8.84 9.34
C ALA A 56 7.42 -7.96 8.10
N GLN A 57 7.49 -8.55 6.89
CA GLN A 57 7.18 -7.86 5.65
C GLN A 57 5.72 -7.39 5.60
N MET A 58 4.76 -8.25 5.96
CA MET A 58 3.34 -7.87 6.03
C MET A 58 3.08 -6.75 7.04
N GLN A 59 3.79 -6.75 8.17
CA GLN A 59 3.66 -5.69 9.18
C GLN A 59 4.20 -4.37 8.66
N LEU A 60 5.38 -4.38 8.02
CA LEU A 60 5.95 -3.19 7.40
C LEU A 60 5.05 -2.62 6.31
N GLU A 61 4.46 -3.48 5.46
CA GLU A 61 3.49 -3.07 4.44
C GLU A 61 2.24 -2.45 5.09
N ALA A 62 1.71 -3.06 6.16
CA ALA A 62 0.54 -2.51 6.87
C ALA A 62 0.84 -1.22 7.63
N GLU A 63 2.06 -1.04 8.16
CA GLU A 63 2.51 0.20 8.78
C GLU A 63 2.64 1.31 7.73
N TRP A 64 3.31 1.02 6.62
CA TRP A 64 3.44 1.94 5.50
C TRP A 64 2.07 2.38 4.95
N GLN A 65 1.14 1.44 4.75
CA GLN A 65 -0.21 1.76 4.27
C GLN A 65 -0.98 2.66 5.26
N ARG A 66 -0.86 2.42 6.57
CA ARG A 66 -1.47 3.31 7.57
C ARG A 66 -0.87 4.70 7.56
N GLU A 67 0.46 4.80 7.48
CA GLU A 67 1.13 6.10 7.39
C GLU A 67 0.71 6.87 6.14
N LEU A 68 0.56 6.18 5.00
CA LEU A 68 0.03 6.78 3.77
C LEU A 68 -1.42 7.26 3.92
N ASP A 69 -2.29 6.45 4.51
CA ASP A 69 -3.68 6.84 4.77
C ASP A 69 -3.76 8.08 5.68
N GLU A 70 -2.96 8.11 6.75
CA GLU A 70 -2.86 9.27 7.65
C GLU A 70 -2.36 10.53 6.91
N MET A 71 -1.40 10.38 5.98
CA MET A 71 -0.92 11.50 5.15
C MET A 71 -1.97 11.98 4.14
N LYS A 72 -2.75 11.07 3.54
CA LYS A 72 -3.88 11.42 2.66
C LYS A 72 -4.95 12.18 3.42
N ASP A 73 -5.31 11.72 4.62
CA ASP A 73 -6.27 12.40 5.48
C ASP A 73 -5.77 13.80 5.87
N ALA A 74 -4.50 13.93 6.27
CA ALA A 74 -3.89 15.22 6.58
C ALA A 74 -3.89 16.18 5.37
N PHE A 75 -3.64 15.66 4.16
CA PHE A 75 -3.68 16.44 2.93
C PHE A 75 -5.09 16.97 2.64
N VAL A 76 -6.11 16.12 2.77
CA VAL A 76 -7.52 16.50 2.60
C VAL A 76 -7.93 17.53 3.64
N ASP A 77 -7.59 17.32 4.90
CA ASP A 77 -7.92 18.25 5.99
C ASP A 77 -7.29 19.63 5.78
N LEU A 78 -6.02 19.66 5.35
CA LEU A 78 -5.32 20.89 5.00
C LEU A 78 -6.04 21.65 3.87
N LEU A 79 -6.44 20.96 2.80
CA LEU A 79 -7.19 21.59 1.72
C LEU A 79 -8.56 22.09 2.18
N MET A 80 -9.29 21.28 2.96
CA MET A 80 -10.62 21.63 3.45
C MET A 80 -10.62 22.86 4.37
N LYS A 81 -9.56 23.05 5.17
CA LYS A 81 -9.33 24.27 5.97
C LYS A 81 -9.39 25.55 5.14
N TYR A 82 -8.93 25.52 3.89
CA TYR A 82 -8.89 26.68 3.00
C TYR A 82 -10.09 26.77 2.06
N PHE A 83 -10.58 25.63 1.55
CA PHE A 83 -11.83 25.62 0.78
C PHE A 83 -13.02 26.16 1.56
N ALA A 84 -13.07 25.95 2.88
CA ALA A 84 -14.12 26.53 3.74
C ALA A 84 -14.18 28.07 3.72
N LYS A 85 -13.10 28.74 3.29
CA LYS A 85 -12.97 30.20 3.21
C LYS A 85 -13.26 30.75 1.80
N LEU A 86 -13.39 29.87 0.82
CA LEU A 86 -13.47 30.23 -0.59
C LEU A 86 -14.90 30.13 -1.13
N PRO A 87 -15.24 30.88 -2.19
CA PRO A 87 -16.53 30.74 -2.86
C PRO A 87 -16.73 29.34 -3.43
N LYS A 88 -18.00 28.95 -3.60
CA LYS A 88 -18.34 27.70 -4.29
C LYS A 88 -17.80 27.73 -5.73
N GLY A 89 -17.14 26.64 -6.13
CA GLY A 89 -16.52 26.52 -7.46
C GLY A 89 -15.05 26.90 -7.52
N SER A 90 -14.44 27.26 -6.39
CA SER A 90 -13.00 27.48 -6.28
C SER A 90 -12.23 26.18 -6.49
N VAL A 91 -11.00 26.28 -7.00
CA VAL A 91 -10.10 25.17 -7.30
C VAL A 91 -8.96 25.07 -6.27
N VAL A 92 -8.15 24.01 -6.35
CA VAL A 92 -7.01 23.81 -5.44
C VAL A 92 -6.02 24.98 -5.50
N ASP A 93 -5.77 25.53 -6.69
CA ASP A 93 -4.91 26.70 -6.86
C ASP A 93 -5.40 27.92 -6.06
N ASP A 94 -6.72 28.11 -5.93
CA ASP A 94 -7.29 29.21 -5.13
C ASP A 94 -7.04 28.97 -3.63
N ALA A 95 -7.09 27.71 -3.18
CA ALA A 95 -6.79 27.34 -1.80
C ALA A 95 -5.30 27.55 -1.49
N VAL A 96 -4.43 27.11 -2.40
CA VAL A 96 -2.97 27.30 -2.31
C VAL A 96 -2.60 28.77 -2.26
N ALA A 97 -3.25 29.63 -3.05
CA ALA A 97 -2.97 31.06 -3.10
C ALA A 97 -3.23 31.82 -1.79
N ILE A 98 -4.02 31.24 -0.87
CA ILE A 98 -4.35 31.84 0.42
C ILE A 98 -3.73 31.09 1.61
N MET A 99 -2.90 30.07 1.35
CA MET A 99 -2.17 29.35 2.39
C MET A 99 -1.14 30.23 3.08
N THR A 100 -0.90 29.96 4.36
CA THR A 100 0.31 30.46 5.03
C THR A 100 1.54 29.77 4.45
N ASP A 101 2.71 30.39 4.60
CA ASP A 101 3.97 29.78 4.14
C ASP A 101 4.21 28.39 4.79
N GLU A 102 3.82 28.23 6.06
CA GLU A 102 3.89 26.96 6.78
C GLU A 102 2.96 25.90 6.17
N ASP A 103 1.70 26.25 5.94
CA ASP A 103 0.72 25.34 5.35
C ASP A 103 1.03 25.03 3.87
N TYR A 104 1.66 25.95 3.16
CA TYR A 104 2.12 25.72 1.79
C TYR A 104 3.28 24.71 1.76
N ALA A 105 4.26 24.84 2.66
CA ALA A 105 5.35 23.86 2.78
C ALA A 105 4.82 22.47 3.19
N GLU A 106 3.81 22.42 4.05
CA GLU A 106 3.09 21.19 4.41
C GLU A 106 2.40 20.58 3.19
N PHE A 107 1.68 21.40 2.41
CA PHE A 107 1.01 20.99 1.17
C PHE A 107 2.00 20.39 0.16
N GLU A 108 3.14 21.04 -0.09
CA GLU A 108 4.15 20.52 -1.03
C GLU A 108 4.67 19.14 -0.62
N ARG A 109 4.99 18.96 0.67
CA ARG A 109 5.47 17.68 1.19
C ARG A 109 4.42 16.58 1.04
N LEU A 110 3.16 16.86 1.35
CA LEU A 110 2.08 15.87 1.25
C LEU A 110 1.72 15.56 -0.21
N ALA A 111 1.71 16.57 -1.09
CA ALA A 111 1.40 16.39 -2.51
C ALA A 111 2.41 15.48 -3.22
N GLU A 112 3.71 15.58 -2.91
CA GLU A 112 4.74 14.70 -3.47
C GLU A 112 4.47 13.22 -3.12
N ILE A 113 4.04 12.94 -1.90
CA ILE A 113 3.81 11.58 -1.41
C ILE A 113 2.54 10.99 -2.04
N VAL A 114 1.44 11.74 -2.06
CA VAL A 114 0.15 11.28 -2.62
C VAL A 114 0.24 11.05 -4.13
N THR A 115 0.95 11.93 -4.86
CA THR A 115 1.11 11.79 -6.32
C THR A 115 2.02 10.63 -6.72
N ALA A 116 3.02 10.29 -5.89
CA ALA A 116 3.88 9.14 -6.11
C ALA A 116 3.10 7.82 -6.00
N GLU A 117 2.17 7.71 -5.07
CA GLU A 117 1.31 6.53 -4.91
C GLU A 117 0.28 6.39 -6.03
N ASP A 118 -0.43 7.46 -6.39
CA ASP A 118 -1.38 7.44 -7.52
C ASP A 118 -0.69 7.00 -8.82
N THR A 119 0.58 7.39 -9.00
CA THR A 119 1.41 6.93 -10.12
C THR A 119 1.75 5.44 -10.03
N LEU A 120 2.02 4.90 -8.84
CA LEU A 120 2.32 3.47 -8.64
C LEU A 120 1.06 2.61 -8.77
N GLU A 121 -0.07 3.04 -8.23
CA GLU A 121 -1.38 2.39 -8.37
C GLU A 121 -1.84 2.40 -9.83
N TYR A 122 -1.70 3.55 -10.53
CA TYR A 122 -2.00 3.66 -11.95
C TYR A 122 -1.15 2.69 -12.80
N ARG A 123 0.16 2.58 -12.54
CA ARG A 123 1.02 1.62 -13.24
C ARG A 123 0.63 0.17 -12.92
N ALA A 124 0.36 -0.16 -11.66
CA ALA A 124 -0.07 -1.50 -11.27
C ALA A 124 -1.41 -1.91 -11.92
N LEU A 125 -2.31 -0.95 -12.17
CA LEU A 125 -3.60 -1.20 -12.82
C LEU A 125 -3.54 -1.22 -14.37
N HIS A 126 -2.53 -0.62 -14.99
CA HIS A 126 -2.50 -0.39 -16.44
C HIS A 126 -1.28 -0.95 -17.18
N GLU A 127 -0.18 -1.32 -16.51
CA GLU A 127 1.01 -1.89 -17.14
C GLU A 127 1.03 -3.44 -17.14
N ASP A 128 0.02 -4.10 -16.55
CA ASP A 128 -0.14 -5.56 -16.54
C ASP A 128 -0.88 -6.14 -17.79
N ASN A 129 -0.88 -5.43 -18.92
CA ASN A 129 -1.45 -5.88 -20.22
C ASN A 129 -0.38 -6.16 -21.29
#